data_AF-A0A847BWR8-F1
#
_entry.id   AF-A0A847BWR8-F1
#
_cell.length_a   1.000
_cell.length_b   1.000
_cell.length_c   1.000
_cell.angle_alpha   90.00
_cell.angle_beta   90.00
_cell.angle_gamma   90.00
#
_symmetry.space_group_name_H-M   'P 1'
#
loop_
_entity.id
_entity.type
_entity.pdbx_description
1 polymer ?
#
loop_
_entity_poly.entity_id
_entity_poly.type
_entity_poly.pdbx_seq_one_letter_code
_entity_poly.pdbx_strand_id
1 'polypeptide(L)'
;MSDPCSKFQQLLKKLFQFDCAELDFGIYRIMNHKRAVIERFIEKDLIEAVGQELASGTLAQQSGLAQQLAEVAAQIRENFGEENLDAEGNLEEAYRNTPLGKQYQILLEQAKTAKSRPQREAEVFNHLYTFFSRYYDEGDFMSLRRYSRRDRYAIPYNGEEVHLHWANSDQYYIKTGENFTDYSYKHGGWTVRFKLRDADVEHNNVKGARRLFIPCPAD
;
A
#
# COMPACT_ATOMS: atom_id res chain seq x y z
N MET A 1 8.23 9.26 18.74
CA MET A 1 7.24 8.47 17.96
C MET A 1 7.95 7.89 16.76
N SER A 2 7.63 6.67 16.32
CA SER A 2 8.26 6.09 15.12
C SER A 2 7.78 6.81 13.84
N ASP A 3 8.72 7.08 12.95
CA ASP A 3 8.54 7.67 11.63
C ASP A 3 7.67 6.77 10.72
N PRO A 4 6.86 7.31 9.77
CA PRO A 4 6.03 6.52 8.87
C PRO A 4 6.79 5.45 8.06
N CYS A 5 7.99 5.75 7.56
CA CYS A 5 8.83 4.78 6.87
C CYS A 5 9.23 3.64 7.81
N SER A 6 9.77 3.98 8.99
CA SER A 6 10.17 3.00 10.00
C SER A 6 9.02 2.09 10.46
N LYS A 7 7.81 2.63 10.63
CA LYS A 7 6.59 1.84 10.90
C LYS A 7 6.26 0.88 9.77
N PHE A 8 6.41 1.29 8.51
CA PHE A 8 6.14 0.44 7.37
C PHE A 8 7.20 -0.67 7.22
N GLN A 9 8.48 -0.36 7.45
CA GLN A 9 9.55 -1.36 7.48
C GLN A 9 9.32 -2.41 8.57
N GLN A 10 8.92 -1.99 9.77
CA GLN A 10 8.56 -2.91 10.87
C GLN A 10 7.37 -3.81 10.50
N LEU A 11 6.35 -3.26 9.84
CA LEU A 11 5.25 -4.06 9.31
C LEU A 11 5.78 -5.09 8.31
N LEU A 12 6.54 -4.69 7.28
CA LEU A 12 7.09 -5.61 6.28
C LEU A 12 7.95 -6.72 6.91
N LYS A 13 8.83 -6.41 7.87
CA LYS A 13 9.62 -7.45 8.57
C LYS A 13 8.73 -8.47 9.31
N LYS A 14 7.59 -8.04 9.87
CA LYS A 14 6.59 -8.95 10.44
C LYS A 14 5.87 -9.77 9.36
N LEU A 15 5.47 -9.17 8.24
CA LEU A 15 4.80 -9.87 7.14
C LEU A 15 5.68 -10.99 6.57
N PHE A 16 6.97 -10.71 6.39
CA PHE A 16 7.96 -11.69 5.92
C PHE A 16 8.53 -12.59 7.03
N GLN A 17 7.90 -12.64 8.22
CA GLN A 17 8.22 -13.57 9.31
C GLN A 17 9.70 -13.55 9.71
N PHE A 18 10.28 -12.34 9.85
CA PHE A 18 11.69 -12.19 10.22
C PHE A 18 12.01 -12.79 11.59
N ASP A 19 11.03 -12.86 12.49
CA ASP A 19 11.05 -13.51 13.80
C ASP A 19 11.12 -15.04 13.74
N CYS A 20 10.73 -15.67 12.62
CA CYS A 20 10.82 -17.12 12.41
C CYS A 20 12.19 -17.61 11.88
N ALA A 21 13.28 -16.87 12.13
CA ALA A 21 14.60 -17.16 11.56
C ALA A 21 15.17 -18.54 11.93
N GLU A 22 14.87 -19.04 13.12
CA GLU A 22 15.31 -20.36 13.62
C GLU A 22 14.73 -21.55 12.83
N LEU A 23 13.71 -21.35 12.00
CA LEU A 23 13.07 -22.42 11.23
C LEU A 23 13.83 -22.67 9.91
N ASP A 24 14.46 -23.84 9.75
CA ASP A 24 15.19 -24.22 8.52
C ASP A 24 14.57 -25.44 7.81
N PHE A 25 13.31 -25.32 7.40
CA PHE A 25 12.61 -26.34 6.61
C PHE A 25 11.51 -25.71 5.76
N GLY A 26 11.04 -26.44 4.73
CA GLY A 26 9.96 -25.99 3.85
C GLY A 26 10.20 -24.59 3.27
N ILE A 27 9.18 -23.73 3.33
CA ILE A 27 9.25 -22.34 2.87
C ILE A 27 10.24 -21.49 3.67
N TYR A 28 10.45 -21.77 4.96
CA TYR A 28 11.34 -20.99 5.83
C TYR A 28 12.80 -21.07 5.38
N ARG A 29 13.24 -22.21 4.83
CA ARG A 29 14.57 -22.34 4.23
C ARG A 29 14.76 -21.42 3.00
N ILE A 30 13.72 -21.25 2.18
CA ILE A 30 13.75 -20.31 1.04
C ILE A 30 13.77 -18.87 1.56
N MET A 31 12.94 -18.54 2.56
CA MET A 31 12.90 -17.22 3.19
C MET A 31 14.24 -16.86 3.84
N ASN A 32 14.88 -17.78 4.56
CA ASN A 32 16.19 -17.59 5.16
C ASN A 32 17.29 -17.39 4.10
N HIS A 33 17.29 -18.17 3.02
CA HIS A 33 18.23 -17.97 1.92
C HIS A 33 18.05 -16.60 1.23
N LYS A 34 16.81 -16.10 1.11
CA LYS A 34 16.51 -14.78 0.54
C LYS A 34 16.51 -13.63 1.55
N ARG A 35 16.76 -13.89 2.84
CA ARG A 35 16.60 -12.92 3.94
C ARG A 35 17.37 -11.63 3.70
N ALA A 36 18.65 -11.72 3.30
CA ALA A 36 19.48 -10.55 3.02
C ALA A 36 18.96 -9.71 1.83
N VAL A 37 18.32 -10.34 0.84
CA VAL A 37 17.70 -9.64 -0.31
C VAL A 37 16.42 -8.93 0.12
N ILE A 38 15.58 -9.59 0.93
CA ILE A 38 14.34 -9.00 1.45
C ILE A 38 14.66 -7.86 2.43
N GLU A 39 15.67 -8.01 3.28
CA GLU A 39 16.12 -6.98 4.20
C GLU A 39 16.66 -5.76 3.46
N ARG A 40 17.53 -5.96 2.46
CA ARG A 40 18.01 -4.89 1.57
C ARG A 40 16.83 -4.17 0.88
N PHE A 41 15.83 -4.91 0.40
CA PHE A 41 14.66 -4.32 -0.22
C PHE A 41 13.89 -3.42 0.76
N ILE A 42 13.63 -3.90 1.98
CA ILE A 42 12.92 -3.14 3.02
C ILE A 42 13.73 -1.91 3.48
N GLU A 43 15.03 -2.04 3.64
CA GLU A 43 15.90 -1.02 4.25
C GLU A 43 16.48 -0.01 3.27
N LYS A 44 16.54 -0.33 1.98
CA LYS A 44 17.15 0.52 0.94
C LYS A 44 16.31 0.62 -0.31
N ASP A 45 16.16 -0.48 -1.05
CA ASP A 45 15.67 -0.42 -2.43
C ASP A 45 14.24 0.16 -2.50
N LEU A 46 13.38 -0.11 -1.50
CA LEU A 46 12.05 0.49 -1.35
C LEU A 46 12.08 2.01 -1.10
N ILE A 47 12.98 2.49 -0.24
CA ILE A 47 13.11 3.93 0.06
C ILE A 47 13.66 4.66 -1.16
N GLU A 48 14.67 4.09 -1.80
CA GLU A 48 15.24 4.63 -3.04
C GLU A 48 14.19 4.69 -4.15
N ALA A 49 13.36 3.66 -4.34
CA ALA A 49 12.28 3.65 -5.33
C ALA A 49 11.21 4.71 -5.04
N VAL A 50 10.70 4.81 -3.81
CA VAL A 50 9.75 5.87 -3.41
C VAL A 50 10.38 7.26 -3.59
N GLY A 51 11.65 7.42 -3.22
CA GLY A 51 12.39 8.66 -3.38
C GLY A 51 12.57 9.07 -4.86
N GLN A 52 12.81 8.11 -5.76
CA GLN A 52 12.95 8.33 -7.20
C GLN A 52 11.62 8.71 -7.85
N GLU A 53 10.53 7.97 -7.59
CA GLU A 53 9.20 8.27 -8.14
C GLU A 53 8.63 9.60 -7.62
N LEU A 54 8.89 9.94 -6.35
CA LEU A 54 8.55 11.25 -5.84
C LEU A 54 9.40 12.36 -6.46
N ALA A 55 10.65 12.10 -6.85
CA ALA A 55 11.48 13.08 -7.55
C ALA A 55 10.98 13.31 -8.98
N SER A 56 10.75 12.26 -9.77
CA SER A 56 10.25 12.36 -11.15
C SER A 56 8.90 13.06 -11.21
N GLY A 57 7.94 12.62 -10.38
CA GLY A 57 6.59 13.22 -10.31
C GLY A 57 6.59 14.65 -9.77
N THR A 58 7.43 14.97 -8.78
CA THR A 58 7.52 16.34 -8.25
C THR A 58 8.19 17.29 -9.24
N LEU A 59 9.25 16.86 -9.95
CA LEU A 59 9.87 17.64 -11.02
C LEU A 59 8.87 17.94 -12.14
N ALA A 60 8.13 16.93 -12.62
CA ALA A 60 7.11 17.12 -13.66
C ALA A 60 5.97 18.06 -13.21
N GLN A 61 5.50 17.91 -11.97
CA GLN A 61 4.42 18.76 -11.44
C GLN A 61 4.88 20.20 -11.17
N GLN A 62 6.09 20.39 -10.65
CA GLN A 62 6.67 21.72 -10.41
C GLN A 62 7.02 22.42 -11.71
N SER A 63 7.57 21.73 -12.72
CA SER A 63 7.85 22.34 -14.02
C SER A 63 6.56 22.76 -14.73
N GLY A 64 5.52 21.92 -14.72
CA GLY A 64 4.22 22.26 -15.29
C GLY A 64 3.55 23.44 -14.59
N LEU A 65 3.52 23.46 -13.25
CA LEU A 65 2.99 24.59 -12.49
C LEU A 65 3.79 25.88 -12.71
N ALA A 66 5.12 25.81 -12.73
CA ALA A 66 5.97 26.97 -12.97
C ALA A 66 5.80 27.54 -14.39
N GLN A 67 5.66 26.67 -15.41
CA GLN A 67 5.35 27.08 -16.79
C GLN A 67 3.99 27.78 -16.87
N GLN A 68 2.93 27.17 -16.35
CA GLN A 68 1.58 27.76 -16.35
C GLN A 68 1.53 29.10 -15.61
N LEU A 69 2.23 29.22 -14.46
CA LEU A 69 2.29 30.45 -13.68
C LEU A 69 3.08 31.53 -14.43
N ALA A 70 4.17 31.18 -15.13
CA ALA A 70 4.94 32.09 -15.97
C ALA A 70 4.15 32.54 -17.23
N GLU A 71 3.41 31.65 -17.88
CA GLU A 71 2.54 31.96 -19.02
C GLU A 71 1.43 32.92 -18.62
N VAL A 72 0.72 32.64 -17.52
CA VAL A 72 -0.34 33.54 -17.01
C VAL A 72 0.25 34.88 -16.54
N ALA A 73 1.45 34.90 -15.94
CA ALA A 73 2.15 36.14 -15.61
C ALA A 73 2.50 36.97 -16.86
N ALA A 74 2.95 36.32 -17.94
CA ALA A 74 3.22 36.99 -19.21
C ALA A 74 1.94 37.57 -19.83
N GLN A 75 0.85 36.80 -19.84
CA GLN A 75 -0.47 37.28 -20.30
C GLN A 75 -0.99 38.45 -19.47
N ILE A 76 -0.74 38.48 -18.16
CA ILE A 76 -1.09 39.62 -17.30
C ILE A 76 -0.29 40.87 -17.69
N ARG A 77 1.03 40.76 -17.90
CA ARG A 77 1.86 41.88 -18.35
C ARG A 77 1.44 42.41 -19.72
N GLU A 78 1.11 41.53 -20.66
CA GLU A 78 0.67 41.87 -22.01
C GLU A 78 -0.71 42.56 -22.03
N ASN A 79 -1.69 42.04 -21.28
CA ASN A 79 -3.07 42.54 -21.32
C ASN A 79 -3.34 43.73 -20.38
N PHE A 80 -2.58 43.88 -19.29
CA PHE A 80 -2.84 44.91 -18.28
C PHE A 80 -1.70 45.93 -18.12
N GLY A 81 -0.45 45.59 -18.49
CA GLY A 81 0.75 46.41 -18.33
C GLY A 81 1.75 45.79 -17.34
N GLU A 82 3.05 46.04 -17.51
CA GLU A 82 4.10 45.41 -16.68
C GLU A 82 4.03 45.85 -15.21
N GLU A 83 3.55 47.05 -14.91
CA GLU A 83 3.50 47.59 -13.54
C GLU A 83 2.49 46.89 -12.60
N ASN A 84 1.57 46.08 -13.13
CA ASN A 84 0.49 45.45 -12.34
C ASN A 84 0.91 44.17 -11.59
N LEU A 85 2.15 43.71 -11.80
CA LEU A 85 2.77 42.61 -11.06
C LEU A 85 4.03 43.13 -10.37
N ASP A 86 4.03 43.14 -9.04
CA ASP A 86 5.20 43.57 -8.28
C ASP A 86 6.38 42.58 -8.38
N ALA A 87 7.54 42.99 -7.86
CA ALA A 87 8.75 42.16 -7.85
C ALA A 87 8.64 40.88 -6.97
N GLU A 88 7.60 40.78 -6.14
CA GLU A 88 7.31 39.63 -5.28
C GLU A 88 6.26 38.68 -5.92
N GLY A 89 5.69 39.07 -7.07
CA GLY A 89 4.67 38.31 -7.81
C GLY A 89 3.24 38.54 -7.33
N ASN A 90 2.94 39.63 -6.62
CA ASN A 90 1.56 39.96 -6.26
C ASN A 90 0.89 40.78 -7.38
N LEU A 91 -0.36 40.42 -7.68
CA LEU A 91 -1.22 41.14 -8.63
C LEU A 91 -1.95 42.30 -7.94
N GLU A 92 -1.95 43.46 -8.60
CA GLU A 92 -2.71 44.65 -8.21
C GLU A 92 -4.20 44.36 -7.95
N GLU A 93 -4.75 45.02 -6.93
CA GLU A 93 -6.08 44.71 -6.38
C GLU A 93 -7.23 44.90 -7.38
N ALA A 94 -7.10 45.88 -8.29
CA ALA A 94 -8.05 46.12 -9.37
C ALA A 94 -8.23 44.92 -10.32
N TYR A 95 -7.15 44.16 -10.58
CA TYR A 95 -7.13 43.08 -11.57
C TYR A 95 -7.41 41.70 -10.96
N ARG A 96 -7.38 41.56 -9.63
CA ARG A 96 -7.64 40.30 -8.91
C ARG A 96 -8.97 39.64 -9.25
N ASN A 97 -10.00 40.43 -9.56
CA ASN A 97 -11.34 39.93 -9.86
C ASN A 97 -11.54 39.50 -11.33
N THR A 98 -10.58 39.77 -12.21
CA THR A 98 -10.61 39.34 -13.62
C THR A 98 -10.44 37.81 -13.74
N PRO A 99 -10.84 37.19 -14.87
CA PRO A 99 -10.61 35.75 -15.10
C PRO A 99 -9.14 35.36 -14.99
N LEU A 100 -8.23 36.13 -15.60
CA LEU A 100 -6.78 35.91 -15.56
C LEU A 100 -6.22 36.10 -14.14
N GLY A 101 -6.65 37.15 -13.42
CA GLY A 101 -6.21 37.41 -12.05
C GLY A 101 -6.62 36.30 -11.07
N LYS A 102 -7.82 35.76 -11.22
CA LYS A 102 -8.29 34.59 -10.45
C LYS A 102 -7.48 33.33 -10.79
N GLN A 103 -7.21 33.07 -12.07
CA GLN A 103 -6.40 31.93 -12.50
C GLN A 103 -4.97 32.03 -11.93
N TYR A 104 -4.37 33.22 -11.98
CA TYR A 104 -3.04 33.49 -11.41
C TYR A 104 -3.00 33.25 -9.90
N GLN A 105 -3.99 33.75 -9.15
CA GLN A 105 -4.09 33.50 -7.70
C GLN A 105 -4.25 32.01 -7.38
N ILE A 106 -5.05 31.27 -8.14
CA ILE A 106 -5.21 29.82 -7.95
C ILE A 106 -3.87 29.11 -8.16
N LEU A 107 -3.11 29.44 -9.22
CA LEU A 107 -1.79 28.86 -9.47
C LEU A 107 -0.77 29.24 -8.37
N LEU A 108 -0.80 30.50 -7.90
CA LEU A 108 0.06 30.99 -6.83
C LEU A 108 -0.21 30.26 -5.50
N GLU A 109 -1.48 30.09 -5.13
CA GLU A 109 -1.87 29.34 -3.93
C GLU A 109 -1.60 27.84 -4.08
N GLN A 110 -1.74 27.25 -5.27
CA GLN A 110 -1.31 25.87 -5.54
C GLN A 110 0.21 25.70 -5.38
N ALA A 111 1.02 26.68 -5.81
CA ALA A 111 2.46 26.68 -5.60
C ALA A 111 2.84 26.80 -4.11
N LYS A 112 2.16 27.68 -3.35
CA LYS A 112 2.38 27.85 -1.89
C LYS A 112 1.92 26.64 -1.07
N THR A 113 0.80 26.02 -1.43
CA THR A 113 0.22 24.86 -0.73
C THR A 113 0.82 23.52 -1.19
N ALA A 114 1.74 23.53 -2.17
CA ALA A 114 2.45 22.35 -2.62
C ALA A 114 3.25 21.70 -1.48
N LYS A 115 2.78 20.55 -0.99
CA LYS A 115 3.44 19.78 0.07
C LYS A 115 4.90 19.51 -0.27
N SER A 116 5.77 19.69 0.72
CA SER A 116 7.21 19.41 0.58
C SER A 116 7.47 17.92 0.33
N ARG A 117 8.61 17.59 -0.28
CA ARG A 117 8.99 16.19 -0.58
C ARG A 117 8.90 15.27 0.65
N PRO A 118 9.42 15.62 1.85
CA PRO A 118 9.28 14.77 3.04
C PRO A 118 7.84 14.56 3.49
N GLN A 119 6.95 15.54 3.31
CA GLN A 119 5.53 15.40 3.64
C GLN A 119 4.83 14.42 2.69
N ARG A 120 5.12 14.51 1.37
CA ARG A 120 4.60 13.57 0.37
C ARG A 120 5.11 12.14 0.62
N GLU A 121 6.38 12.00 0.97
CA GLU A 121 7.02 10.72 1.32
C GLU A 121 6.40 10.08 2.55
N ALA A 122 6.22 10.86 3.63
CA ALA A 122 5.49 10.42 4.82
C ALA A 122 4.04 9.99 4.51
N GLU A 123 3.34 10.67 3.59
CA GLU A 123 2.01 10.27 3.14
C GLU A 123 2.03 8.95 2.38
N VAL A 124 2.96 8.75 1.43
CA VAL A 124 3.12 7.47 0.71
C VAL A 124 3.35 6.31 1.68
N PHE A 125 4.28 6.44 2.63
CA PHE A 125 4.52 5.37 3.62
C PHE A 125 3.32 5.12 4.54
N ASN A 126 2.57 6.17 4.92
CA ASN A 126 1.31 5.99 5.67
C ASN A 126 0.23 5.28 4.85
N HIS A 127 0.13 5.56 3.53
CA HIS A 127 -0.79 4.86 2.63
C HIS A 127 -0.41 3.39 2.45
N LEU A 128 0.87 3.09 2.21
CA LEU A 128 1.39 1.73 2.12
C LEU A 128 1.14 0.95 3.42
N TYR A 129 1.52 1.51 4.58
CA TYR A 129 1.22 0.92 5.89
C TYR A 129 -0.28 0.66 6.05
N THR A 130 -1.13 1.64 5.69
CA THR A 130 -2.60 1.52 5.80
C THR A 130 -3.15 0.42 4.89
N PHE A 131 -2.59 0.22 3.71
CA PHE A 131 -2.99 -0.86 2.80
C PHE A 131 -2.63 -2.22 3.39
N PHE A 132 -1.34 -2.48 3.64
CA PHE A 132 -0.88 -3.78 4.12
C PHE A 132 -1.48 -4.16 5.49
N SER A 133 -1.59 -3.23 6.44
CA SER A 133 -2.20 -3.49 7.76
C SER A 133 -3.73 -3.68 7.77
N ARG A 134 -4.39 -3.44 6.63
CA ARG A 134 -5.84 -3.67 6.46
C ARG A 134 -6.17 -4.95 5.72
N TYR A 135 -5.37 -5.31 4.73
CA TYR A 135 -5.70 -6.40 3.82
C TYR A 135 -4.89 -7.66 4.09
N TYR A 136 -3.67 -7.57 4.63
CA TYR A 136 -2.91 -8.78 4.96
C TYR A 136 -3.36 -9.38 6.30
N ASP A 137 -3.66 -10.68 6.29
CA ASP A 137 -3.79 -11.50 7.50
C ASP A 137 -3.26 -12.92 7.26
N GLU A 138 -2.45 -13.43 8.19
CA GLU A 138 -1.81 -14.78 8.17
C GLU A 138 -1.20 -15.30 6.83
N GLY A 139 -0.86 -14.41 5.88
CA GLY A 139 -0.31 -14.79 4.56
C GLY A 139 -1.30 -14.70 3.40
N ASP A 140 -2.53 -14.26 3.65
CA ASP A 140 -3.59 -14.03 2.67
C ASP A 140 -3.96 -12.54 2.61
N PHE A 141 -4.55 -12.10 1.49
CA PHE A 141 -5.10 -10.76 1.33
C PHE A 141 -6.62 -10.79 1.39
N MET A 142 -7.18 -10.45 2.56
CA MET A 142 -8.61 -10.49 2.84
C MET A 142 -9.18 -9.16 3.31
N SER A 143 -10.45 -8.90 3.00
CA SER A 143 -11.17 -7.71 3.47
C SER A 143 -11.50 -7.80 4.96
N LEU A 144 -10.56 -7.41 5.83
CA LEU A 144 -10.80 -7.37 7.28
C LEU A 144 -11.93 -6.37 7.63
N ARG A 145 -12.98 -6.84 8.30
CA ARG A 145 -14.09 -6.00 8.76
C ARG A 145 -13.60 -4.99 9.80
N ARG A 146 -13.44 -3.73 9.39
CA ARG A 146 -13.09 -2.60 10.28
C ARG A 146 -14.14 -1.50 10.16
N TYR A 147 -14.94 -1.34 11.21
CA TYR A 147 -15.90 -0.24 11.32
C TYR A 147 -15.17 1.11 11.38
N SER A 148 -15.49 2.03 10.47
CA SER A 148 -14.96 3.39 10.45
C SER A 148 -16.06 4.39 10.75
N ARG A 149 -15.70 5.50 11.41
CA ARG A 149 -16.60 6.64 11.67
C ARG A 149 -16.80 7.58 10.47
N ARG A 150 -16.19 7.26 9.32
CA ARG A 150 -16.26 8.05 8.09
C ARG A 150 -16.46 7.12 6.91
N ASP A 151 -17.34 7.53 6.01
CA ASP A 151 -17.59 6.81 4.77
C ASP A 151 -16.33 6.80 3.89
N ARG A 152 -16.09 5.66 3.23
CA ARG A 152 -14.82 5.34 2.55
C ARG A 152 -15.00 4.84 1.12
N TYR A 153 -16.21 4.47 0.72
CA TYR A 153 -16.53 4.05 -0.64
C TYR A 153 -18.01 4.36 -0.94
N ALA A 154 -18.35 4.40 -2.22
CA ALA A 154 -19.71 4.52 -2.71
C ALA A 154 -20.05 3.29 -3.55
N ILE A 155 -21.27 2.78 -3.41
CA ILE A 155 -21.83 1.75 -4.29
C ILE A 155 -22.59 2.48 -5.40
N PRO A 156 -22.28 2.25 -6.70
CA PRO A 156 -23.11 2.77 -7.77
C PRO A 156 -24.47 2.08 -7.74
N TYR A 157 -25.55 2.86 -7.69
CA TYR A 157 -26.94 2.39 -7.62
C TYR A 157 -27.78 3.10 -8.68
N ASN A 158 -28.63 2.33 -9.37
CA ASN A 158 -29.42 2.75 -10.53
C ASN A 158 -30.92 2.95 -10.23
N GLY A 159 -31.37 2.79 -8.97
CA GLY A 159 -32.78 2.88 -8.58
C GLY A 159 -33.49 1.54 -8.31
N GLU A 160 -32.77 0.41 -8.38
CA GLU A 160 -33.15 -1.02 -8.28
C GLU A 160 -34.11 -1.54 -7.17
N GLU A 161 -34.70 -0.69 -6.32
CA GLU A 161 -35.35 -1.00 -5.03
C GLU A 161 -34.49 -1.74 -3.99
N VAL A 162 -33.97 -2.92 -4.32
CA VAL A 162 -33.07 -3.73 -3.47
C VAL A 162 -31.77 -3.99 -4.20
N HIS A 163 -30.67 -3.43 -3.68
CA HIS A 163 -29.32 -3.66 -4.21
C HIS A 163 -28.44 -4.36 -3.17
N LEU A 164 -28.03 -5.60 -3.45
CA LEU A 164 -27.15 -6.38 -2.59
C LEU A 164 -25.71 -6.33 -3.11
N HIS A 165 -24.80 -5.77 -2.32
CA HIS A 165 -23.38 -5.65 -2.66
C HIS A 165 -22.50 -6.45 -1.70
N TRP A 166 -21.65 -7.32 -2.25
CA TRP A 166 -20.64 -8.04 -1.49
C TRP A 166 -19.43 -7.15 -1.27
N ALA A 167 -19.03 -6.93 -0.01
CA ALA A 167 -17.88 -6.06 0.34
C ALA A 167 -16.52 -6.54 -0.22
N ASN A 168 -16.50 -7.73 -0.82
CA ASN A 168 -15.40 -8.36 -1.53
C ASN A 168 -15.70 -8.59 -3.02
N SER A 169 -16.63 -7.83 -3.63
CA SER A 169 -16.78 -7.85 -5.09
C SER A 169 -15.44 -7.52 -5.75
N ASP A 170 -15.13 -8.21 -6.85
CA ASP A 170 -13.87 -8.12 -7.59
C ASP A 170 -12.60 -8.51 -6.83
N GLN A 171 -12.70 -9.05 -5.60
CA GLN A 171 -11.56 -9.62 -4.88
C GLN A 171 -11.37 -11.11 -5.25
N TYR A 172 -10.21 -11.43 -5.81
CA TYR A 172 -9.83 -12.81 -6.09
C TYR A 172 -9.27 -13.47 -4.83
N TYR A 173 -10.08 -14.32 -4.18
CA TYR A 173 -9.68 -15.07 -2.98
C TYR A 173 -8.68 -16.19 -3.34
N ILE A 174 -7.46 -16.11 -2.79
CA ILE A 174 -6.44 -17.16 -2.93
C ILE A 174 -6.29 -17.83 -1.57
N LYS A 175 -6.98 -18.97 -1.38
CA LYS A 175 -6.80 -19.78 -0.17
C LYS A 175 -5.37 -20.29 -0.10
N THR A 176 -4.56 -19.72 0.79
CA THR A 176 -3.29 -20.31 1.21
C THR A 176 -3.55 -21.65 1.90
N GLY A 177 -2.72 -22.65 1.56
CA GLY A 177 -2.79 -23.98 2.16
C GLY A 177 -2.37 -23.98 3.63
N GLU A 178 -2.77 -25.01 4.38
CA GLU A 178 -2.27 -25.19 5.75
C GLU A 178 -0.76 -25.48 5.69
N ASN A 179 0.06 -24.66 6.36
CA ASN A 179 1.48 -24.93 6.54
C ASN A 179 1.68 -26.19 7.40
N PHE A 180 2.84 -26.85 7.30
CA PHE A 180 3.22 -28.02 8.11
C PHE A 180 2.41 -29.32 7.88
N THR A 181 1.98 -29.61 6.64
CA THR A 181 1.32 -30.89 6.29
C THR A 181 2.19 -32.12 6.57
N ASP A 182 3.48 -32.04 6.22
CA ASP A 182 4.48 -33.09 6.45
C ASP A 182 5.55 -32.58 7.43
N TYR A 183 5.79 -33.30 8.54
CA TYR A 183 6.89 -33.03 9.46
C TYR A 183 7.59 -34.32 9.94
N SER A 184 8.87 -34.23 10.27
CA SER A 184 9.63 -35.38 10.73
C SER A 184 10.59 -35.01 11.86
N TYR A 185 10.69 -35.88 12.87
CA TYR A 185 11.67 -35.74 13.95
C TYR A 185 12.49 -37.02 14.10
N LYS A 186 13.70 -36.88 14.67
CA LYS A 186 14.61 -37.99 14.94
C LYS A 186 14.72 -38.21 16.44
N HIS A 187 14.56 -39.45 16.89
CA HIS A 187 14.72 -39.81 18.30
C HIS A 187 15.15 -41.28 18.42
N GLY A 188 16.15 -41.55 19.27
CA GLY A 188 16.62 -42.92 19.53
C GLY A 188 17.08 -43.71 18.29
N GLY A 189 17.59 -43.04 17.25
CA GLY A 189 17.96 -43.65 15.97
C GLY A 189 16.81 -43.77 14.95
N TRP A 190 15.56 -43.59 15.37
CA TRP A 190 14.38 -43.63 14.51
C TRP A 190 14.12 -42.27 13.86
N THR A 191 13.61 -42.27 12.62
CA THR A 191 13.06 -41.08 11.97
C THR A 191 11.56 -41.24 11.83
N VAL A 192 10.79 -40.56 12.67
CA VAL A 192 9.31 -40.58 12.61
C VAL A 192 8.87 -39.50 11.65
N ARG A 193 8.01 -39.85 10.68
CA ARG A 193 7.42 -38.93 9.71
C ARG A 193 5.91 -38.89 9.89
N PHE A 194 5.38 -37.71 10.17
CA PHE A 194 3.95 -37.42 10.08
C PHE A 194 3.68 -36.81 8.71
N LYS A 195 2.62 -37.28 8.08
CA LYS A 195 2.15 -36.76 6.79
C LYS A 195 0.64 -36.59 6.83
N LEU A 196 0.15 -35.41 6.47
CA LEU A 196 -1.24 -35.25 6.06
C LEU A 196 -1.34 -35.71 4.60
N ARG A 197 -2.08 -36.80 4.36
CA ARG A 197 -2.69 -37.05 3.05
C ARG A 197 -4.01 -36.29 3.01
N ASP A 198 -4.28 -35.62 1.90
CA ASP A 198 -5.61 -35.07 1.63
C ASP A 198 -6.61 -36.24 1.64
N ALA A 199 -7.56 -36.17 2.57
CA ALA A 199 -8.78 -36.97 2.53
C ALA A 199 -9.80 -36.22 1.66
N ASP A 200 -10.75 -36.95 1.07
CA ASP A 200 -11.84 -36.33 0.33
C ASP A 200 -12.68 -35.46 1.28
N VAL A 201 -12.62 -34.14 1.12
CA VAL A 201 -13.24 -33.17 2.04
C VAL A 201 -14.57 -32.71 1.45
N GLU A 202 -15.63 -32.70 2.25
CA GLU A 202 -16.91 -32.10 1.82
C GLU A 202 -16.72 -30.69 1.27
N HIS A 203 -17.44 -30.41 0.18
CA HIS A 203 -17.41 -29.12 -0.50
C HIS A 203 -17.66 -27.97 0.50
N ASN A 204 -16.91 -26.88 0.37
CA ASN A 204 -16.88 -25.75 1.30
C ASN A 204 -16.28 -26.00 2.70
N ASN A 205 -15.43 -27.02 2.89
CA ASN A 205 -14.55 -27.13 4.06
C ASN A 205 -15.33 -27.20 5.39
N VAL A 206 -16.44 -27.94 5.40
CA VAL A 206 -17.28 -28.18 6.58
C VAL A 206 -16.51 -29.05 7.58
N LYS A 207 -15.79 -28.41 8.50
CA LYS A 207 -14.98 -29.11 9.50
C LYS A 207 -15.90 -29.79 10.54
N GLY A 208 -16.12 -31.09 10.39
CA GLY A 208 -16.85 -31.93 11.34
C GLY A 208 -16.22 -31.93 12.74
N ALA A 209 -17.02 -32.22 13.77
CA ALA A 209 -16.63 -32.09 15.18
C ALA A 209 -15.54 -33.07 15.68
N ARG A 210 -15.02 -33.96 14.83
CA ARG A 210 -13.99 -34.94 15.17
C ARG A 210 -12.90 -34.97 14.10
N ARG A 211 -11.64 -34.94 14.53
CA ARG A 211 -10.47 -35.26 13.69
C ARG A 211 -10.02 -36.67 14.01
N LEU A 212 -9.74 -37.47 12.99
CA LEU A 212 -9.20 -38.83 13.12
C LEU A 212 -7.81 -38.86 12.48
N PHE A 213 -6.86 -39.47 13.17
CA PHE A 213 -5.50 -39.72 12.66
C PHE A 213 -5.33 -41.22 12.50
N ILE A 214 -5.07 -41.68 11.29
CA ILE A 214 -4.94 -43.11 10.96
C ILE A 214 -3.49 -43.36 10.52
N PRO A 215 -2.82 -44.41 11.02
CA PRO A 215 -1.51 -44.80 10.51
C PRO A 215 -1.57 -45.04 9.01
N CYS A 216 -0.66 -44.42 8.26
CA CYS A 216 -0.54 -44.72 6.83
C CYS A 216 0.07 -46.13 6.69
N PRO A 217 -0.64 -47.10 6.08
CA PRO A 217 -0.04 -48.40 5.82
C PRO A 217 1.14 -48.22 4.85
N ALA A 218 2.14 -49.09 4.98
CA ALA A 218 3.18 -49.19 3.96
C ALA A 218 2.59 -49.87 2.72
N ASP A 219 2.82 -49.25 1.56
CA ASP A 219 2.63 -49.88 0.24
C ASP A 219 3.76 -50.91 -0.01
#